data_AF-F4AVN0-F1
#
_entry.id   AF-F4AVN0-F1
#
_cell.length_a   1.000
_cell.length_b   1.000
_cell.length_c   1.000
_cell.angle_alpha   90.00
_cell.angle_beta   90.00
_cell.angle_gamma   90.00
#
_symmetry.space_group_name_H-M   'P 1'
#
loop_
_entity.id
_entity.type
_entity.pdbx_description
1 polymer ?
#
loop_
_entity_poly.entity_id
_entity_poly.type
_entity_poly.pdbx_seq_one_letter_code
_entity_poly.pdbx_strand_id
1 'polypeptide(L)'
;MIIGLTDSEADCLNENCDLKNQINQFVNQNEVTLNDPELAFANTLIDQLSDSCGMDFEVDFDEQIIEDATFLNNDCLRNMYIQAGGAETFANYLNNFDGDMSVANLKLAANPNLQDNVNAQTSAPENYLITLEFNPNNLDRPSLSIARTFIHELIHAEIFRKLLSISQHPSINLNPNQVIQLRNDYPGLYDYYTRCRWNIPQGQNPSSPQHEAMAQHYRDIIKSALREFDPNQPEEVYDALLWDGLMGSGELNYATGLYENSTVAWTSLNETERLSVISVRNNFNCE
;
A
#
# COMPACT_ATOMS: atom_id res chain seq x y z
N MET A 1 -32.63 33.62 14.93
CA MET A 1 -31.95 34.80 14.35
C MET A 1 -30.47 34.64 14.68
N ILE A 2 -29.73 33.95 13.81
CA ILE A 2 -28.26 33.89 13.90
C ILE A 2 -27.77 35.15 13.17
N ILE A 3 -26.98 35.95 13.87
CA ILE A 3 -26.68 37.35 13.54
C ILE A 3 -25.38 37.37 12.73
N GLY A 4 -25.37 38.00 11.54
CA GLY A 4 -24.14 38.38 10.85
C GLY A 4 -23.89 37.84 9.43
N LEU A 5 -24.86 37.18 8.80
CA LEU A 5 -24.72 36.73 7.40
C LEU A 5 -25.35 37.72 6.42
N THR A 6 -24.71 37.93 5.28
CA THR A 6 -25.26 38.61 4.11
C THR A 6 -26.39 37.79 3.49
N ASP A 7 -27.28 38.43 2.73
CA ASP A 7 -28.43 37.75 2.11
C ASP A 7 -27.98 36.58 1.21
N SER A 8 -26.84 36.71 0.50
CA SER A 8 -26.28 35.61 -0.30
C SER A 8 -25.73 34.45 0.53
N GLU A 9 -25.17 34.72 1.71
CA GLU A 9 -24.70 33.66 2.62
C GLU A 9 -25.88 32.94 3.29
N ALA A 10 -26.95 33.67 3.59
CA ALA A 10 -28.19 33.09 4.12
C ALA A 10 -28.93 32.25 3.06
N ASP A 11 -28.97 32.72 1.81
CA ASP A 11 -29.54 31.98 0.69
C ASP A 11 -28.71 30.73 0.34
N CYS A 12 -27.37 30.82 0.39
CA CYS A 12 -26.47 29.66 0.25
C CYS A 12 -26.76 28.57 1.29
N LEU A 13 -26.88 28.95 2.56
CA LEU A 13 -27.18 28.01 3.65
C LEU A 13 -28.55 27.32 3.47
N ASN A 14 -29.54 28.04 2.93
CA ASN A 14 -30.87 27.50 2.70
C ASN A 14 -30.92 26.54 1.50
N GLU A 15 -30.24 26.85 0.40
CA GLU A 15 -30.18 25.96 -0.79
C GLU A 15 -29.34 24.70 -0.53
N ASN A 16 -28.23 24.80 0.21
CA ASN A 16 -27.36 23.65 0.52
C ASN A 16 -27.95 22.70 1.56
N CYS A 17 -28.75 23.20 2.51
CA CYS A 17 -29.57 22.34 3.38
C CYS A 17 -30.60 21.53 2.58
N ASP A 18 -31.12 22.09 1.48
CA ASP A 18 -32.07 21.41 0.62
C ASP A 18 -31.39 20.32 -0.23
N LEU A 19 -30.17 20.56 -0.73
CA LEU A 19 -29.39 19.54 -1.44
C LEU A 19 -28.99 18.36 -0.53
N LYS A 20 -28.56 18.63 0.71
CA LYS A 20 -28.28 17.59 1.71
C LYS A 20 -29.52 16.74 1.99
N ASN A 21 -30.70 17.37 2.09
CA ASN A 21 -31.96 16.67 2.25
C ASN A 21 -32.34 15.85 1.02
N GLN A 22 -32.07 16.35 -0.19
CA GLN A 22 -32.32 15.65 -1.45
C GLN A 22 -31.41 14.43 -1.64
N ILE A 23 -30.12 14.52 -1.29
CA ILE A 23 -29.19 13.38 -1.35
C ILE A 23 -29.58 12.34 -0.29
N ASN A 24 -29.87 12.77 0.94
CA ASN A 24 -30.36 11.84 1.98
C ASN A 24 -31.68 11.18 1.57
N GLN A 25 -32.59 11.92 0.91
CA GLN A 25 -33.81 11.33 0.35
C GLN A 25 -33.51 10.34 -0.77
N PHE A 26 -32.58 10.65 -1.68
CA PHE A 26 -32.18 9.76 -2.75
C PHE A 26 -31.58 8.45 -2.22
N VAL A 27 -30.67 8.53 -1.24
CA VAL A 27 -30.06 7.36 -0.58
C VAL A 27 -31.13 6.51 0.10
N ASN A 28 -32.05 7.13 0.83
CA ASN A 28 -33.14 6.43 1.51
C ASN A 28 -34.20 5.84 0.56
N GLN A 29 -34.45 6.49 -0.59
CA GLN A 29 -35.44 6.06 -1.58
C GLN A 29 -34.94 4.90 -2.46
N ASN A 30 -33.63 4.78 -2.65
CA ASN A 30 -33.03 3.76 -3.51
C ASN A 30 -32.53 2.51 -2.76
N GLU A 31 -32.88 2.36 -1.47
CA GLU A 31 -32.51 1.22 -0.61
C GLU A 31 -31.01 0.86 -0.70
N VAL A 32 -30.14 1.87 -0.86
CA VAL A 32 -28.69 1.64 -0.87
C VAL A 32 -28.31 1.13 0.52
N THR A 33 -27.97 -0.15 0.62
CA THR A 33 -27.58 -0.78 1.88
C THR A 33 -26.30 -0.12 2.40
N LEU A 34 -26.37 0.40 3.62
CA LEU A 34 -25.43 1.31 4.29
C LEU A 34 -24.02 0.74 4.61
N ASN A 35 -23.56 -0.28 3.89
CA ASN A 35 -22.28 -0.96 4.14
C ASN A 35 -21.30 -0.89 2.96
N ASP A 36 -21.47 0.08 2.05
CA ASP A 36 -20.73 0.15 0.79
C ASP A 36 -19.77 1.38 0.77
N PRO A 37 -18.55 1.26 0.20
CA PRO A 37 -17.62 2.37 -0.07
C PRO A 37 -18.27 3.59 -0.76
N GLU A 38 -19.35 3.35 -1.49
CA GLU A 38 -20.18 4.32 -2.19
C GLU A 38 -20.89 5.30 -1.23
N LEU A 39 -21.16 4.89 0.02
CA LEU A 39 -21.72 5.77 1.05
C LEU A 39 -20.65 6.65 1.71
N ALA A 40 -19.43 6.13 1.87
CA ALA A 40 -18.30 6.95 2.30
C ALA A 40 -18.01 8.04 1.26
N PHE A 41 -18.03 7.68 -0.02
CA PHE A 41 -17.98 8.61 -1.15
C PHE A 41 -19.11 9.67 -1.08
N ALA A 42 -20.36 9.23 -0.87
CA ALA A 42 -21.49 10.15 -0.77
C ALA A 42 -21.38 11.11 0.44
N ASN A 43 -20.89 10.63 1.59
CA ASN A 43 -20.70 11.47 2.78
C ASN A 43 -19.55 12.47 2.61
N THR A 44 -18.43 12.08 2.00
CA THR A 44 -17.33 13.00 1.66
C THR A 44 -17.82 14.11 0.74
N LEU A 45 -18.62 13.77 -0.28
CA LEU A 45 -19.22 14.74 -1.19
C LEU A 45 -20.17 15.70 -0.42
N ILE A 46 -20.99 15.19 0.49
CA ILE A 46 -21.93 15.98 1.30
C ILE A 46 -21.20 16.95 2.23
N ASP A 47 -20.12 16.50 2.89
CA ASP A 47 -19.36 17.33 3.82
C ASP A 47 -18.62 18.45 3.08
N GLN A 48 -18.01 18.16 1.92
CA GLN A 48 -17.30 19.15 1.11
C GLN A 48 -18.23 20.16 0.39
N LEU A 49 -19.43 19.74 0.01
CA LEU A 49 -20.48 20.65 -0.49
C LEU A 49 -20.96 21.62 0.60
N SER A 50 -20.88 21.24 1.88
CA SER A 50 -21.29 22.11 2.97
C SER A 50 -20.27 23.22 3.29
N ASP A 51 -19.00 23.03 2.91
CA ASP A 51 -17.89 23.95 3.19
C ASP A 51 -17.59 24.98 2.07
N SER A 52 -18.16 24.83 0.86
CA SER A 52 -17.76 25.57 -0.35
C SER A 52 -18.78 26.61 -0.87
N CYS A 53 -19.41 27.38 0.02
CA CYS A 53 -20.32 28.48 -0.37
C CYS A 53 -19.64 29.56 -1.25
N GLY A 54 -19.79 29.47 -2.57
CA GLY A 54 -19.62 30.59 -3.51
C GLY A 54 -18.29 30.74 -4.24
N MET A 55 -17.44 29.70 -4.30
CA MET A 55 -16.27 29.65 -5.19
C MET A 55 -16.55 28.68 -6.35
N ASP A 56 -15.91 28.90 -7.51
CA ASP A 56 -15.84 27.88 -8.57
C ASP A 56 -15.38 26.57 -7.92
N PHE A 57 -16.24 25.55 -7.96
CA PHE A 57 -15.96 24.26 -7.34
C PHE A 57 -15.36 23.36 -8.41
N GLU A 58 -14.05 23.24 -8.39
CA GLU A 58 -13.35 22.09 -8.96
C GLU A 58 -13.43 21.00 -7.89
N VAL A 59 -14.09 19.87 -8.18
CA VAL A 59 -13.93 18.69 -7.33
C VAL A 59 -12.51 18.24 -7.57
N ASP A 60 -11.64 18.57 -6.62
CA ASP A 60 -10.38 17.89 -6.53
C ASP A 60 -10.68 16.47 -6.07
N PHE A 61 -10.70 15.54 -7.04
CA PHE A 61 -10.73 14.11 -6.80
C PHE A 61 -9.32 13.60 -6.50
N ASP A 62 -8.44 14.45 -5.94
CA ASP A 62 -7.16 14.10 -5.31
C ASP A 62 -7.19 12.63 -4.94
N GLU A 63 -6.37 11.80 -5.59
CA GLU A 63 -6.37 10.40 -5.23
C GLU A 63 -6.04 10.28 -3.75
N GLN A 64 -6.80 9.42 -3.06
CA GLN A 64 -6.84 9.40 -1.60
C GLN A 64 -6.23 8.14 -1.03
N ILE A 65 -5.65 8.31 0.15
CA ILE A 65 -5.43 7.21 1.08
C ILE A 65 -6.74 6.96 1.83
N ILE A 66 -7.38 5.84 1.54
CA ILE A 66 -8.65 5.40 2.11
C ILE A 66 -8.38 4.43 3.25
N GLU A 67 -8.63 4.85 4.48
CA GLU A 67 -8.59 3.97 5.66
C GLU A 67 -9.94 3.25 5.82
N ASP A 68 -9.98 1.95 5.53
CA ASP A 68 -11.20 1.13 5.67
C ASP A 68 -11.64 1.00 7.14
N ALA A 69 -12.93 0.83 7.39
CA ALA A 69 -13.46 0.65 8.75
C ALA A 69 -12.78 -0.51 9.51
N THR A 70 -12.44 -1.60 8.83
CA THR A 70 -11.72 -2.75 9.42
C THR A 70 -10.32 -2.36 9.91
N PHE A 71 -9.67 -1.43 9.20
CA PHE A 71 -8.36 -0.88 9.55
C PHE A 71 -8.47 0.15 10.67
N LEU A 72 -9.39 1.10 10.53
CA LEU A 72 -9.64 2.18 11.50
C LEU A 72 -10.01 1.65 12.90
N ASN A 73 -10.73 0.53 12.95
CA ASN A 73 -11.17 -0.12 14.19
C ASN A 73 -10.14 -1.11 14.76
N ASN A 74 -8.99 -1.28 14.11
CA ASN A 74 -7.88 -2.07 14.63
C ASN A 74 -6.83 -1.14 15.24
N ASP A 75 -6.85 -1.00 16.58
CA ASP A 75 -5.96 -0.08 17.31
C ASP A 75 -4.47 -0.34 17.02
N CYS A 76 -4.07 -1.60 16.86
CA CYS A 76 -2.68 -1.94 16.56
C CYS A 76 -2.27 -1.40 15.18
N LEU A 77 -3.01 -1.72 14.13
CA LEU A 77 -2.73 -1.25 12.77
C LEU A 77 -2.78 0.27 12.65
N ARG A 78 -3.78 0.90 13.28
CA ARG A 78 -3.93 2.35 13.26
C ARG A 78 -2.80 3.06 13.96
N ASN A 79 -2.40 2.60 15.15
CA ASN A 79 -1.27 3.17 15.87
C ASN A 79 0.05 2.97 15.12
N MET A 80 0.24 1.79 14.51
CA MET A 80 1.40 1.50 13.67
C MET A 80 1.48 2.43 12.46
N TYR A 81 0.36 2.68 11.78
CA TYR A 81 0.28 3.60 10.65
C TYR A 81 0.61 5.04 11.04
N ILE A 82 0.03 5.55 12.13
CA ILE A 82 0.31 6.90 12.65
C ILE A 82 1.80 7.03 13.02
N GLN A 83 2.35 6.04 13.71
CA GLN A 83 3.76 6.05 14.11
C GLN A 83 4.69 5.98 12.90
N ALA A 84 4.38 5.09 11.94
CA ALA A 84 5.15 4.95 10.71
C ALA A 84 5.07 6.20 9.82
N GLY A 85 3.93 6.88 9.77
CA GLY A 85 3.79 8.16 9.07
C GLY A 85 4.69 9.28 9.60
N GLY A 86 5.21 9.13 10.83
CA GLY A 86 6.23 10.04 11.38
C GLY A 86 7.65 9.80 10.84
N ALA A 87 7.91 8.66 10.18
CA ALA A 87 9.18 8.36 9.52
C ALA A 87 9.18 8.93 8.09
N GLU A 88 10.25 9.64 7.72
CA GLU A 88 10.35 10.39 6.47
C GLU A 88 10.22 9.48 5.23
N THR A 89 10.88 8.32 5.22
CA THR A 89 10.82 7.35 4.14
C THR A 89 9.41 6.77 3.98
N PHE A 90 8.71 6.50 5.08
CA PHE A 90 7.33 6.04 5.04
C PHE A 90 6.39 7.11 4.49
N ALA A 91 6.50 8.34 5.02
CA ALA A 91 5.71 9.48 4.57
C ALA A 91 5.91 9.73 3.07
N ASN A 92 7.16 9.68 2.59
CA ASN A 92 7.46 9.85 1.16
C ASN A 92 6.79 8.79 0.28
N TYR A 93 6.66 7.55 0.76
CA TYR A 93 5.96 6.50 0.02
C TYR A 93 4.44 6.67 0.04
N LEU A 94 3.88 7.09 1.17
CA LEU A 94 2.45 7.42 1.29
C LEU A 94 2.08 8.61 0.41
N ASN A 95 2.92 9.65 0.37
CA ASN A 95 2.72 10.86 -0.44
C ASN A 95 2.67 10.58 -1.95
N ASN A 96 3.12 9.42 -2.43
CA ASN A 96 2.94 9.05 -3.84
C ASN A 96 1.47 8.78 -4.21
N PHE A 97 0.61 8.62 -3.20
CA PHE A 97 -0.83 8.36 -3.31
C PHE A 97 -1.68 9.51 -2.78
N ASP A 98 -1.05 10.65 -2.45
CA ASP A 98 -1.70 11.82 -1.89
C ASP A 98 -1.54 12.99 -2.85
N GLY A 99 -2.66 13.57 -3.29
CA GLY A 99 -2.72 14.78 -4.12
C GLY A 99 -2.75 14.56 -5.64
N ASP A 100 -3.05 15.65 -6.36
CA ASP A 100 -3.16 15.90 -7.81
C ASP A 100 -2.26 15.11 -8.79
N MET A 101 -1.10 14.62 -8.33
CA MET A 101 -0.09 13.95 -9.18
C MET A 101 -0.09 12.43 -9.01
N SER A 102 -0.95 11.90 -8.13
CA SER A 102 -1.17 10.47 -8.03
C SER A 102 -1.94 9.97 -9.26
N VAL A 103 -1.84 8.67 -9.51
CA VAL A 103 -2.59 8.00 -10.60
C VAL A 103 -3.37 6.81 -10.06
N ALA A 104 -3.39 6.63 -8.73
CA ALA A 104 -4.02 5.51 -8.06
C ALA A 104 -4.46 5.92 -6.65
N ASN A 105 -5.65 5.48 -6.25
CA ASN A 105 -6.09 5.49 -4.87
C ASN A 105 -5.46 4.33 -4.10
N LEU A 106 -5.24 4.52 -2.79
CA LEU A 106 -4.69 3.51 -1.90
C LEU A 106 -5.70 3.18 -0.80
N LYS A 107 -6.15 1.93 -0.71
CA LYS A 107 -6.99 1.46 0.41
C LYS A 107 -6.16 0.67 1.41
N LEU A 108 -6.26 1.03 2.69
CA LEU A 108 -5.72 0.27 3.82
C LEU A 108 -6.87 -0.48 4.51
N ALA A 109 -6.76 -1.80 4.63
CA ALA A 109 -7.79 -2.67 5.22
C ALA A 109 -7.18 -3.74 6.14
N ALA A 110 -8.00 -4.27 7.05
CA ALA A 110 -7.66 -5.47 7.81
C ALA A 110 -8.50 -6.66 7.33
N ASN A 111 -7.85 -7.78 7.02
CA ASN A 111 -8.53 -8.98 6.52
C ASN A 111 -8.16 -10.22 7.35
N PRO A 112 -9.05 -10.69 8.25
CA PRO A 112 -8.79 -11.86 9.10
C PRO A 112 -8.86 -13.20 8.36
N ASN A 113 -9.22 -13.20 7.08
CA ASN A 113 -9.32 -14.42 6.26
C ASN A 113 -8.05 -14.69 5.44
N LEU A 114 -7.02 -13.85 5.58
CA LEU A 114 -5.70 -14.15 5.00
C LEU A 114 -5.13 -15.41 5.65
N GLN A 115 -4.33 -16.16 4.90
CA GLN A 115 -3.68 -17.37 5.39
C GLN A 115 -2.77 -17.05 6.59
N ASP A 116 -2.67 -17.96 7.56
CA ASP A 116 -1.91 -17.75 8.81
C ASP A 116 -0.43 -17.39 8.57
N ASN A 117 0.15 -17.86 7.47
CA ASN A 117 1.54 -17.55 7.09
C ASN A 117 1.70 -16.26 6.26
N VAL A 118 0.63 -15.49 6.07
CA VAL A 118 0.60 -14.24 5.30
C VAL A 118 0.34 -13.08 6.24
N ASN A 119 1.31 -12.17 6.35
CA ASN A 119 1.22 -11.00 7.23
C ASN A 119 0.38 -9.86 6.65
N ALA A 120 0.43 -9.69 5.33
CA ALA A 120 -0.37 -8.76 4.56
C ALA A 120 -0.31 -9.15 3.09
N GLN A 121 -1.14 -8.54 2.26
CA GLN A 121 -1.07 -8.64 0.81
C GLN A 121 -1.45 -7.32 0.15
N THR A 122 -0.87 -7.06 -1.02
CA THR A 122 -1.22 -5.94 -1.89
C THR A 122 -1.85 -6.44 -3.18
N SER A 123 -3.07 -5.98 -3.47
CA SER A 123 -3.78 -6.30 -4.71
C SER A 123 -3.45 -5.30 -5.82
N ALA A 124 -3.38 -5.80 -7.06
CA ALA A 124 -3.27 -4.96 -8.24
C ALA A 124 -4.50 -4.03 -8.36
N PRO A 125 -4.37 -2.86 -9.01
CA PRO A 125 -5.43 -1.89 -9.05
C PRO A 125 -6.65 -2.37 -9.86
N GLU A 126 -7.82 -2.18 -9.26
CA GLU A 126 -9.13 -2.27 -9.90
C GLU A 126 -9.80 -0.89 -9.82
N ASN A 127 -10.19 -0.30 -10.95
CA ASN A 127 -10.74 1.05 -10.99
C ASN A 127 -9.87 2.09 -10.27
N TYR A 128 -8.57 2.08 -10.56
CA TYR A 128 -7.54 2.91 -9.93
C TYR A 128 -7.32 2.65 -8.43
N LEU A 129 -7.97 1.66 -7.82
CA LEU A 129 -7.84 1.36 -6.39
C LEU A 129 -6.86 0.22 -6.13
N ILE A 130 -5.72 0.54 -5.53
CA ILE A 130 -4.79 -0.45 -4.96
C ILE A 130 -5.22 -0.74 -3.53
N THR A 131 -5.33 -2.01 -3.16
CA THR A 131 -5.77 -2.40 -1.80
C THR A 131 -4.67 -3.15 -1.06
N LEU A 132 -4.32 -2.67 0.13
CA LEU A 132 -3.41 -3.29 1.09
C LEU A 132 -4.25 -3.90 2.21
N GLU A 133 -4.15 -5.21 2.36
CA GLU A 133 -4.87 -5.95 3.39
C GLU A 133 -3.89 -6.52 4.38
N PHE A 134 -3.97 -6.07 5.64
CA PHE A 134 -3.14 -6.60 6.74
C PHE A 134 -3.85 -7.74 7.44
N ASN A 135 -3.11 -8.78 7.82
CA ASN A 135 -3.66 -9.91 8.58
C ASN A 135 -3.71 -9.56 10.08
N PRO A 136 -4.88 -9.29 10.67
CA PRO A 136 -5.00 -8.95 12.08
C PRO A 136 -4.62 -10.12 13.00
N ASN A 137 -4.64 -11.36 12.52
CA ASN A 137 -4.29 -12.54 13.31
C ASN A 137 -2.77 -12.66 13.55
N ASN A 138 -1.96 -11.91 12.81
CA ASN A 138 -0.50 -11.98 12.88
C ASN A 138 0.12 -10.77 13.59
N LEU A 139 -0.67 -9.93 14.25
CA LEU A 139 -0.18 -8.69 14.88
C LEU A 139 0.51 -8.90 16.23
N ASP A 140 0.43 -10.09 16.81
CA ASP A 140 1.15 -10.46 18.03
C ASP A 140 2.63 -10.76 17.70
N ARG A 141 3.38 -9.71 17.38
CA ARG A 141 4.80 -9.72 17.02
C ARG A 141 5.44 -8.34 17.28
N PRO A 142 6.78 -8.21 17.29
CA PRO A 142 7.43 -6.93 17.53
C PRO A 142 6.96 -5.83 16.57
N SER A 143 6.76 -4.61 17.09
CA SER A 143 6.27 -3.46 16.31
C SER A 143 7.12 -3.17 15.07
N LEU A 144 8.45 -3.29 15.17
CA LEU A 144 9.34 -3.12 14.02
C LEU A 144 9.09 -4.16 12.91
N SER A 145 8.71 -5.39 13.27
CA SER A 145 8.34 -6.43 12.31
C SER A 145 7.01 -6.10 11.61
N ILE A 146 6.07 -5.48 12.33
CA ILE A 146 4.81 -4.95 11.76
C ILE A 146 5.10 -3.76 10.84
N ALA A 147 5.93 -2.79 11.26
CA ALA A 147 6.35 -1.66 10.43
C ALA A 147 7.00 -2.15 9.12
N ARG A 148 7.87 -3.16 9.19
CA ARG A 148 8.45 -3.79 8.00
C ARG A 148 7.39 -4.30 7.03
N THR A 149 6.30 -4.90 7.53
CA THR A 149 5.17 -5.29 6.67
C THR A 149 4.53 -4.08 6.00
N PHE A 150 4.28 -2.98 6.72
CA PHE A 150 3.71 -1.77 6.12
C PHE A 150 4.56 -1.23 4.96
N ILE A 151 5.88 -1.03 5.16
CA ILE A 151 6.72 -0.48 4.08
C ILE A 151 6.87 -1.47 2.92
N HIS A 152 6.89 -2.78 3.20
CA HIS A 152 6.91 -3.81 2.16
C HIS A 152 5.69 -3.72 1.25
N GLU A 153 4.49 -3.64 1.84
CA GLU A 153 3.25 -3.49 1.08
C GLU A 153 3.14 -2.13 0.37
N LEU A 154 3.62 -1.04 0.98
CA LEU A 154 3.67 0.27 0.33
C LEU A 154 4.60 0.30 -0.89
N ILE A 155 5.70 -0.46 -0.86
CA ILE A 155 6.56 -0.62 -2.05
C ILE A 155 5.84 -1.42 -3.14
N HIS A 156 5.09 -2.47 -2.79
CA HIS A 156 4.22 -3.16 -3.76
C HIS A 156 3.21 -2.20 -4.39
N ALA A 157 2.55 -1.37 -3.56
CA ALA A 157 1.62 -0.35 -4.02
C ALA A 157 2.30 0.63 -5.00
N GLU A 158 3.49 1.12 -4.65
CA GLU A 158 4.22 2.09 -5.48
C GLU A 158 4.63 1.47 -6.82
N ILE A 159 5.02 0.20 -6.83
CA ILE A 159 5.27 -0.53 -8.07
C ILE A 159 3.97 -0.60 -8.90
N PHE A 160 2.83 -0.92 -8.30
CA PHE A 160 1.56 -0.94 -9.02
C PHE A 160 1.14 0.43 -9.56
N ARG A 161 1.31 1.51 -8.78
CA ARG A 161 1.04 2.88 -9.22
C ARG A 161 1.88 3.24 -10.45
N LYS A 162 3.18 2.92 -10.43
CA LYS A 162 4.09 3.10 -11.59
C LYS A 162 3.67 2.28 -12.81
N LEU A 163 3.19 1.05 -12.63
CA LEU A 163 2.69 0.23 -13.74
C LEU A 163 1.37 0.76 -14.29
N LEU A 164 0.50 1.29 -13.42
CA LEU A 164 -0.77 1.90 -13.78
C LEU A 164 -0.58 3.21 -14.57
N SER A 165 0.42 4.02 -14.20
CA SER A 165 0.77 5.25 -14.94
C SER A 165 1.13 4.95 -16.41
N ILE A 166 1.60 3.73 -16.70
CA ILE A 166 1.95 3.26 -18.04
C ILE A 166 0.79 2.52 -18.72
N SER A 167 -0.11 1.89 -17.96
CA SER A 167 -1.22 1.15 -18.54
C SER A 167 -2.25 2.06 -19.22
N GLN A 168 -2.34 3.34 -18.83
CA GLN A 168 -3.35 4.29 -19.32
C GLN A 168 -4.78 3.72 -19.22
N HIS A 169 -5.03 2.91 -18.20
CA HIS A 169 -6.30 2.21 -17.95
C HIS A 169 -6.53 2.08 -16.45
N PRO A 170 -7.77 2.06 -15.94
CA PRO A 170 -8.11 1.84 -14.51
C PRO A 170 -7.57 0.56 -13.86
N SER A 171 -6.93 -0.31 -14.63
CA SER A 171 -6.39 -1.59 -14.18
C SER A 171 -5.13 -1.91 -14.98
N ILE A 172 -4.31 -2.81 -14.45
CA ILE A 172 -3.07 -3.22 -15.11
C ILE A 172 -3.36 -4.32 -16.13
N ASN A 173 -3.42 -3.93 -17.41
CA ASN A 173 -3.44 -4.86 -18.53
C ASN A 173 -2.28 -4.54 -19.49
N LEU A 174 -1.06 -4.85 -19.05
CA LEU A 174 0.15 -4.53 -19.81
C LEU A 174 0.29 -5.41 -21.05
N ASN A 175 0.21 -4.78 -22.21
CA ASN A 175 0.63 -5.38 -23.47
C ASN A 175 2.15 -5.14 -23.72
N PRO A 176 2.78 -5.84 -24.67
CA PRO A 176 4.22 -5.68 -24.94
C PRO A 176 4.67 -4.25 -25.23
N ASN A 177 3.84 -3.42 -25.87
CA ASN A 177 4.20 -2.02 -26.17
C ASN A 177 4.21 -1.16 -24.89
N GLN A 178 3.26 -1.37 -23.98
CA GLN A 178 3.25 -0.70 -22.67
C GLN A 178 4.43 -1.14 -21.81
N VAL A 179 4.85 -2.40 -21.90
CA VAL A 179 6.06 -2.87 -21.23
C VAL A 179 7.28 -2.12 -21.76
N ILE A 180 7.38 -1.90 -23.08
CA ILE A 180 8.48 -1.10 -23.65
C ILE A 180 8.49 0.33 -23.09
N GLN A 181 7.34 0.93 -22.79
CA GLN A 181 7.27 2.27 -22.18
C GLN A 181 7.92 2.29 -20.78
N LEU A 182 7.81 1.20 -20.00
CA LEU A 182 8.54 1.08 -18.72
C LEU A 182 10.04 1.31 -18.88
N ARG A 183 10.64 0.99 -20.03
CA ARG A 183 12.07 1.18 -20.26
C ARG A 183 12.51 2.64 -20.09
N ASN A 184 11.64 3.57 -20.49
CA ASN A 184 11.96 4.99 -20.48
C ASN A 184 11.72 5.59 -19.09
N ASP A 185 10.60 5.25 -18.46
CA ASP A 185 10.16 5.92 -17.23
C ASP A 185 10.62 5.17 -15.98
N TYR A 186 10.72 3.84 -16.05
CA TYR A 186 11.08 2.94 -14.93
C TYR A 186 12.01 1.80 -15.39
N PRO A 187 13.24 2.09 -15.85
CA PRO A 187 14.13 1.11 -16.49
C PRO A 187 14.44 -0.12 -15.61
N GLY A 188 14.46 0.06 -14.28
CA GLY A 188 14.57 -1.06 -13.34
C GLY A 188 13.37 -2.01 -13.44
N LEU A 189 12.14 -1.49 -13.34
CA LEU A 189 10.93 -2.32 -13.44
C LEU A 189 10.79 -2.97 -14.82
N TYR A 190 11.18 -2.27 -15.89
CA TYR A 190 11.21 -2.84 -17.23
C TYR A 190 12.02 -4.14 -17.30
N ASP A 191 13.22 -4.14 -16.73
CA ASP A 191 14.12 -5.30 -16.76
C ASP A 191 13.49 -6.50 -16.04
N TYR A 192 12.96 -6.32 -14.82
CA TYR A 192 12.32 -7.40 -14.08
C TYR A 192 11.05 -7.93 -14.73
N TYR A 193 10.16 -7.04 -15.19
CA TYR A 193 8.94 -7.47 -15.89
C TYR A 193 9.25 -8.12 -17.23
N THR A 194 10.34 -7.72 -17.90
CA THR A 194 10.77 -8.37 -19.14
C THR A 194 11.35 -9.76 -18.90
N ARG A 195 12.29 -9.88 -17.95
CA ARG A 195 12.96 -11.14 -17.62
C ARG A 195 11.98 -12.17 -17.06
N CYS A 196 11.12 -11.78 -16.13
CA CYS A 196 10.20 -12.70 -15.47
C CYS A 196 8.92 -13.02 -16.26
N ARG A 197 8.58 -12.29 -17.33
CA ARG A 197 7.44 -12.65 -18.21
C ARG A 197 7.83 -13.25 -19.57
N TRP A 198 8.93 -12.82 -20.18
CA TRP A 198 9.28 -13.23 -21.56
C TRP A 198 10.67 -13.86 -21.72
N ASN A 199 11.52 -13.83 -20.69
CA ASN A 199 12.88 -14.36 -20.78
C ASN A 199 13.28 -15.19 -19.56
N ILE A 200 12.37 -16.06 -19.09
CA ILE A 200 12.67 -17.02 -18.03
C ILE A 200 13.63 -18.08 -18.61
N PRO A 201 14.90 -18.17 -18.13
CA PRO A 201 15.80 -19.21 -18.59
C PRO A 201 15.24 -20.60 -18.29
N GLN A 202 15.46 -21.57 -19.18
CA GLN A 202 14.97 -22.94 -19.00
C GLN A 202 15.47 -23.51 -17.65
N GLY A 203 14.54 -23.94 -16.79
CA GLY A 203 14.84 -24.51 -15.47
C GLY A 203 14.86 -23.50 -14.31
N GLN A 204 14.55 -22.22 -14.55
CA GLN A 204 14.34 -21.22 -13.51
C GLN A 204 12.84 -21.05 -13.22
N ASN A 205 12.49 -20.87 -11.95
CA ASN A 205 11.15 -20.44 -11.51
C ASN A 205 11.33 -19.20 -10.62
N PRO A 206 11.67 -18.03 -11.21
CA PRO A 206 11.90 -16.82 -10.43
C PRO A 206 10.64 -16.47 -9.62
N SER A 207 10.83 -15.82 -8.48
CA SER A 207 9.72 -15.27 -7.72
C SER A 207 8.98 -14.19 -8.51
N SER A 208 7.94 -13.58 -7.93
CA SER A 208 7.22 -12.50 -8.63
C SER A 208 8.21 -11.40 -9.07
N PRO A 209 8.01 -10.75 -10.25
CA PRO A 209 8.90 -9.69 -10.71
C PRO A 209 9.08 -8.56 -9.68
N GLN A 210 8.07 -8.33 -8.85
CA GLN A 210 8.10 -7.35 -7.78
C GLN A 210 9.05 -7.78 -6.65
N HIS A 211 8.96 -9.02 -6.16
CA HIS A 211 9.88 -9.52 -5.13
C HIS A 211 11.33 -9.52 -5.62
N GLU A 212 11.60 -9.90 -6.88
CA GLU A 212 12.94 -9.83 -7.45
C GLU A 212 13.47 -8.38 -7.49
N ALA A 213 12.64 -7.42 -7.92
CA ALA A 213 12.99 -6.01 -7.94
C ALA A 213 13.24 -5.48 -6.53
N MET A 214 12.37 -5.81 -5.58
CA MET A 214 12.45 -5.38 -4.19
C MET A 214 13.70 -5.93 -3.50
N ALA A 215 13.95 -7.23 -3.64
CA ALA A 215 15.12 -7.89 -3.08
C ALA A 215 16.43 -7.32 -3.62
N GLN A 216 16.47 -6.86 -4.87
CA GLN A 216 17.68 -6.28 -5.44
C GLN A 216 17.85 -4.78 -5.15
N HIS A 217 16.76 -4.00 -5.14
CA HIS A 217 16.84 -2.54 -5.23
C HIS A 217 16.11 -1.75 -4.15
N TYR A 218 15.18 -2.36 -3.41
CA TYR A 218 14.37 -1.64 -2.41
C TYR A 218 14.74 -2.01 -0.96
N ARG A 219 15.68 -2.91 -0.74
CA ARG A 219 16.13 -3.30 0.62
C ARG A 219 16.63 -2.11 1.44
N ASP A 220 17.40 -1.20 0.84
CA ASP A 220 17.91 -0.01 1.54
C ASP A 220 16.79 0.98 1.92
N ILE A 221 15.71 1.01 1.14
CA ILE A 221 14.51 1.82 1.44
C ILE A 221 13.78 1.23 2.64
N ILE A 222 13.56 -0.09 2.65
CA ILE A 222 12.99 -0.79 3.80
C ILE A 222 13.84 -0.54 5.05
N LYS A 223 15.17 -0.70 4.93
CA LYS A 223 16.10 -0.46 6.03
C LYS A 223 16.02 0.95 6.59
N SER A 224 15.95 1.96 5.72
CA SER A 224 15.86 3.36 6.12
C SER A 224 14.55 3.63 6.85
N ALA A 225 13.43 3.16 6.29
CA ALA A 225 12.11 3.27 6.92
C ALA A 225 12.07 2.63 8.32
N LEU A 226 12.71 1.46 8.51
CA LEU A 226 12.78 0.79 9.81
C LEU A 226 13.65 1.53 10.83
N ARG A 227 14.78 2.08 10.41
CA ARG A 227 15.65 2.89 11.29
C ARG A 227 14.99 4.17 11.74
N GLU A 228 14.24 4.82 10.86
CA GLU A 228 13.48 6.02 11.18
C GLU A 228 12.30 5.72 12.12
N PHE A 229 11.67 4.55 11.94
CA PHE A 229 10.56 4.09 12.79
C PHE A 229 11.02 3.77 14.23
N ASP A 230 12.08 2.98 14.39
CA ASP A 230 12.71 2.69 15.68
C ASP A 230 14.22 2.66 15.49
N PRO A 231 14.98 3.66 15.98
CA PRO A 231 16.42 3.75 15.79
C PRO A 231 17.25 2.94 16.80
N ASN A 232 16.60 2.20 17.72
CA ASN A 232 17.28 1.59 18.86
C ASN A 232 17.71 0.13 18.63
N GLN A 233 17.48 -0.44 17.45
CA GLN A 233 17.85 -1.82 17.17
C GLN A 233 19.31 -1.94 16.69
N PRO A 234 19.96 -3.08 16.94
CA PRO A 234 21.22 -3.43 16.31
C PRO A 234 21.10 -3.46 14.78
N GLU A 235 22.20 -3.11 14.10
CA GLU A 235 22.22 -3.05 12.64
C GLU A 235 21.81 -4.36 11.95
N GLU A 236 22.28 -5.47 12.50
CA GLU A 236 21.96 -6.83 12.08
C GLU A 236 20.46 -7.14 12.13
N VAL A 237 19.70 -6.51 13.02
CA VAL A 237 18.23 -6.68 13.09
C VAL A 237 17.59 -6.01 11.88
N TYR A 238 17.96 -4.78 11.53
CA TYR A 238 17.42 -4.13 10.33
C TYR A 238 17.80 -4.89 9.06
N ASP A 239 19.05 -5.35 8.97
CA ASP A 239 19.54 -6.15 7.84
C ASP A 239 18.83 -7.51 7.72
N ALA A 240 18.46 -8.12 8.84
CA ALA A 240 17.70 -9.36 8.82
C ALA A 240 16.22 -9.14 8.46
N LEU A 241 15.59 -8.11 9.03
CA LEU A 241 14.17 -7.81 8.81
C LEU A 241 13.87 -7.37 7.38
N LEU A 242 14.77 -6.62 6.73
CA LEU A 242 14.57 -6.20 5.34
C LEU A 242 14.52 -7.38 4.36
N TRP A 243 15.05 -8.55 4.74
CA TRP A 243 14.95 -9.77 3.93
C TRP A 243 13.63 -10.51 4.14
N ASP A 244 12.91 -10.24 5.23
CA ASP A 244 11.70 -10.98 5.55
C ASP A 244 10.55 -10.61 4.58
N GLY A 245 10.10 -11.60 3.82
CA GLY A 245 9.23 -11.43 2.64
C GLY A 245 9.97 -11.35 1.29
N LEU A 246 11.30 -11.22 1.29
CA LEU A 246 12.13 -11.07 0.07
C LEU A 246 13.15 -12.20 -0.16
N MET A 247 13.21 -13.18 0.74
CA MET A 247 14.09 -14.36 0.59
C MET A 247 13.59 -15.32 -0.50
N GLY A 248 12.27 -15.49 -0.60
CA GLY A 248 11.63 -16.45 -1.49
C GLY A 248 10.33 -17.00 -0.91
N SER A 249 9.79 -18.03 -1.56
CA SER A 249 8.58 -18.74 -1.11
C SER A 249 8.75 -20.27 -1.21
N GLY A 250 7.85 -21.00 -0.55
CA GLY A 250 7.89 -22.47 -0.47
C GLY A 250 8.66 -22.98 0.74
N GLU A 251 9.07 -24.24 0.72
CA GLU A 251 9.80 -24.85 1.83
C GLU A 251 11.22 -24.26 1.99
N LEU A 252 11.63 -24.00 3.24
CA LEU A 252 12.98 -23.57 3.58
C LEU A 252 13.89 -24.78 3.82
N ASN A 253 15.01 -24.83 3.10
CA ASN A 253 16.10 -25.75 3.42
C ASN A 253 16.99 -25.13 4.52
N TYR A 254 16.84 -25.63 5.75
CA TYR A 254 17.60 -25.14 6.91
C TYR A 254 19.11 -25.40 6.84
N ALA A 255 19.59 -26.30 5.99
CA ALA A 255 21.03 -26.52 5.82
C ALA A 255 21.67 -25.44 4.95
N THR A 256 20.96 -24.93 3.94
CA THR A 256 21.50 -23.97 2.97
C THR A 256 20.95 -22.55 3.13
N GLY A 257 19.85 -22.40 3.87
CA GLY A 257 19.09 -21.16 4.01
C GLY A 257 18.28 -20.77 2.77
N LEU A 258 18.12 -21.67 1.78
CA LEU A 258 17.40 -21.40 0.54
C LEU A 258 15.95 -21.86 0.63
N TYR A 259 15.03 -21.04 0.11
CA TYR A 259 13.65 -21.42 -0.19
C TYR A 259 13.55 -22.12 -1.55
N GLU A 260 12.53 -22.97 -1.75
CA GLU A 260 12.24 -23.60 -3.05
C GLU A 260 12.22 -22.60 -4.21
N ASN A 261 11.56 -21.45 -4.01
CA ASN A 261 11.50 -20.34 -4.97
C ASN A 261 12.22 -19.12 -4.38
N SER A 262 13.51 -19.28 -4.08
CA SER A 262 14.37 -18.19 -3.61
C SER A 262 14.47 -17.06 -4.63
N THR A 263 14.53 -15.81 -4.17
CA THR A 263 14.87 -14.69 -5.06
C THR A 263 16.30 -14.82 -5.56
N VAL A 264 16.60 -14.23 -6.72
CA VAL A 264 17.98 -14.24 -7.27
C VAL A 264 18.93 -13.53 -6.32
N ALA A 265 18.51 -12.40 -5.75
CA ALA A 265 19.31 -11.65 -4.78
C ALA A 265 19.61 -12.50 -3.53
N TRP A 266 18.64 -13.25 -3.00
CA TRP A 266 18.85 -14.14 -1.86
C TRP A 266 19.81 -15.29 -2.18
N THR A 267 19.66 -15.89 -3.36
CA THR A 267 20.54 -16.96 -3.84
C THR A 267 21.99 -16.49 -4.00
N SER A 268 22.19 -15.20 -4.30
CA SER A 268 23.54 -14.62 -4.49
C SER A 268 24.34 -14.43 -3.20
N LEU A 269 23.69 -14.40 -2.04
CA LEU A 269 24.38 -14.41 -0.75
C LEU A 269 25.17 -15.70 -0.57
N ASN A 270 26.20 -15.71 0.27
CA ASN A 270 26.80 -16.98 0.67
C ASN A 270 25.95 -17.69 1.73
N GLU A 271 26.19 -19.00 1.93
CA GLU A 271 25.41 -19.81 2.87
C GLU A 271 25.48 -19.30 4.31
N THR A 272 26.66 -18.89 4.77
CA THR A 272 26.85 -18.36 6.12
C THR A 272 26.04 -17.09 6.35
N GLU A 273 26.02 -16.18 5.38
CA GLU A 273 25.22 -14.96 5.43
C GLU A 273 23.72 -15.26 5.53
N ARG A 274 23.21 -16.17 4.67
CA ARG A 274 21.79 -16.55 4.69
C ARG A 274 21.37 -17.12 6.04
N LEU A 275 22.15 -18.06 6.57
CA LEU A 275 21.85 -18.70 7.85
C LEU A 275 21.93 -17.69 9.01
N SER A 276 22.87 -16.74 8.96
CA SER A 276 22.95 -15.67 9.95
C SER A 276 21.72 -14.76 9.92
N VAL A 277 21.29 -14.33 8.72
CA VAL A 277 20.08 -13.51 8.55
C VAL A 277 18.85 -14.24 9.09
N ILE A 278 18.67 -15.51 8.72
CA ILE A 278 17.54 -16.33 9.19
C ILE A 278 17.56 -16.43 10.72
N SER A 279 18.73 -16.66 11.32
CA SER A 279 18.87 -16.77 12.77
C SER A 279 18.48 -15.47 13.48
N VAL A 280 18.98 -14.33 13.02
CA VAL A 280 18.68 -13.02 13.63
C VAL A 280 17.19 -12.71 13.51
N ARG A 281 16.60 -12.90 12.31
CA ARG A 281 15.16 -12.69 12.09
C ARG A 281 14.32 -13.58 13.01
N ASN A 282 14.63 -14.87 13.09
CA ASN A 282 13.84 -15.80 13.90
C ASN A 282 13.91 -15.45 15.38
N ASN A 283 15.09 -15.09 15.89
CA ASN A 283 15.25 -14.68 17.28
C ASN A 283 14.44 -13.42 17.59
N PHE A 284 14.48 -12.42 16.70
CA PHE A 284 13.72 -11.18 16.87
C PHE A 284 12.21 -11.40 16.86
N ASN A 285 11.68 -12.20 15.92
CA ASN A 285 10.23 -12.46 15.82
C ASN A 285 9.68 -13.38 16.91
N CYS A 286 10.52 -13.94 17.80
CA CYS A 286 10.10 -14.75 18.94
C CYS A 286 10.02 -13.97 20.26
N GLU A 287 10.31 -12.65 20.24
CA GLU A 287 10.14 -11.71 21.35
C GLU A 287 8.73 -11.13 21.41
#